data_AF-A0A090QVW5-F1
#
_entry.id   AF-A0A090QVW5-F1
#
_cell.length_a   1.000
_cell.length_b   1.000
_cell.length_c   1.000
_cell.angle_alpha   90.00
_cell.angle_beta   90.00
_cell.angle_gamma   90.00
#
_symmetry.space_group_name_H-M   'P 1'
#
loop_
_entity.id
_entity.type
_entity.pdbx_description
1 polymer ?
#
loop_
_entity_poly.entity_id
_entity_poly.type
_entity_poly.pdbx_seq_one_letter_code
_entity_poly.pdbx_strand_id
1 'polypeptide(L)'
;MEQAAARGAELIMTVDNGVSSIAGVAAAKAKGMQVLVTDHHLPGDTLPDADAMVNPNLHACDFPSKALCGVGVAFYLMLALRATLRQSNWFAEQGISEPNLAELLDLVALGTVADVVALDGNNRILVHQACSEFAPVNAARGSVRWWKWRTAIRPSWWPAI
;
A
#
# COMPACT_ATOMS: atom_id res chain seq x y z
N MET A 1 -4.65 -11.97 18.00
CA MET A 1 -5.81 -12.73 17.46
C MET A 1 -6.98 -12.79 18.41
N GLU A 2 -6.82 -13.13 19.69
CA GLU A 2 -7.97 -13.15 20.63
C GLU A 2 -8.75 -11.84 20.71
N GLN A 3 -8.04 -10.70 20.78
CA GLN A 3 -8.70 -9.39 20.79
C GLN A 3 -9.47 -9.10 19.49
N ALA A 4 -8.95 -9.52 18.33
CA ALA A 4 -9.63 -9.33 17.06
C ALA A 4 -10.90 -10.20 16.97
N ALA A 5 -10.82 -11.44 17.47
CA ALA A 5 -11.96 -12.36 17.52
C ALA A 5 -13.04 -11.86 18.49
N ALA A 6 -12.64 -11.35 19.66
CA ALA A 6 -13.56 -10.75 20.62
C ALA A 6 -14.29 -9.52 20.06
N ARG A 7 -13.72 -8.84 19.06
CA ARG A 7 -14.33 -7.72 18.34
C ARG A 7 -15.14 -8.15 17.11
N GLY A 8 -15.23 -9.45 16.82
CA GLY A 8 -15.92 -9.97 15.64
C GLY A 8 -15.23 -9.62 14.33
N ALA A 9 -13.90 -9.43 14.33
CA ALA A 9 -13.18 -9.15 13.09
C ALA A 9 -13.26 -10.33 12.12
N GLU A 10 -13.65 -10.05 10.87
CA GLU A 10 -13.71 -11.04 9.79
C GLU A 10 -12.44 -11.04 8.93
N LEU A 11 -11.68 -9.94 8.96
CA LEU A 11 -10.45 -9.74 8.21
C LEU A 11 -9.35 -9.20 9.12
N ILE A 12 -8.16 -9.78 9.00
CA ILE A 12 -6.92 -9.24 9.52
C ILE A 12 -6.12 -8.69 8.34
N MET A 13 -5.79 -7.41 8.40
CA MET A 13 -4.84 -6.80 7.49
C MET A 13 -3.60 -6.37 8.27
N THR A 14 -2.43 -6.90 7.91
CA THR A 14 -1.17 -6.44 8.49
C THR A 14 -0.63 -5.23 7.72
N VAL A 15 0.15 -4.42 8.41
CA VAL A 15 0.94 -3.33 7.81
C VAL A 15 2.34 -3.44 8.38
N ASP A 16 3.34 -3.40 7.50
CA ASP A 16 4.76 -3.41 7.85
C ASP A 16 5.20 -4.67 8.62
N ASN A 17 4.42 -5.75 8.50
CA ASN A 17 4.75 -7.05 9.07
C ASN A 17 3.94 -8.15 8.38
N GLY A 18 4.26 -9.40 8.72
CA GLY A 18 3.40 -10.54 8.43
C GLY A 18 3.97 -11.52 7.43
N VAL A 19 4.94 -11.15 6.59
CA VAL A 19 5.51 -12.05 5.55
C VAL A 19 6.13 -13.32 6.15
N SER A 20 6.61 -13.25 7.39
CA SER A 20 7.19 -14.37 8.12
C SER A 20 6.30 -14.89 9.27
N SER A 21 5.07 -14.39 9.39
CA SER A 21 4.18 -14.65 10.53
C SER A 21 3.33 -15.92 10.35
N ILE A 22 3.97 -17.07 10.18
CA ILE A 22 3.28 -18.35 9.91
C ILE A 22 2.27 -18.69 11.02
N ALA A 23 2.71 -18.67 12.28
CA ALA A 23 1.85 -18.98 13.41
C ALA A 23 0.74 -17.92 13.62
N GLY A 24 1.04 -16.65 13.38
CA GLY A 24 0.09 -15.56 13.52
C GLY A 24 -1.06 -15.66 12.50
N VAL A 25 -0.72 -15.95 11.24
CA VAL A 25 -1.69 -16.18 10.17
C VAL A 25 -2.50 -17.44 10.44
N ALA A 26 -1.85 -18.57 10.80
CA ALA A 26 -2.55 -19.80 11.14
C ALA A 26 -3.56 -19.60 12.30
N ALA A 27 -3.21 -18.82 13.31
CA ALA A 27 -4.10 -18.51 14.42
C ALA A 27 -5.31 -17.67 14.01
N ALA A 28 -5.17 -16.76 13.03
CA ALA A 28 -6.29 -16.01 12.47
C ALA A 28 -7.21 -16.91 11.63
N LYS A 29 -6.62 -17.75 10.76
CA LYS A 29 -7.34 -18.71 9.90
C LYS A 29 -8.12 -19.73 10.74
N ALA A 30 -7.55 -20.22 11.83
CA ALA A 30 -8.23 -21.14 12.77
C ALA A 30 -9.47 -20.52 13.42
N LYS A 31 -9.58 -19.18 13.44
CA LYS A 31 -10.76 -18.45 13.92
C LYS A 31 -11.70 -18.03 12.80
N GLY A 32 -11.51 -18.52 11.58
CA GLY A 32 -12.34 -18.24 10.42
C GLY A 32 -12.12 -16.87 9.79
N MET A 33 -11.03 -16.17 10.13
CA MET A 33 -10.73 -14.85 9.58
C MET A 33 -9.99 -14.96 8.25
N GLN A 34 -10.28 -14.02 7.34
CA GLN A 34 -9.42 -13.76 6.19
C GLN A 34 -8.15 -13.01 6.64
N VAL A 35 -7.05 -13.19 5.91
CA VAL A 35 -5.78 -12.54 6.21
C VAL A 35 -5.18 -11.92 4.94
N LEU A 36 -5.00 -10.60 4.96
CA LEU A 36 -4.23 -9.84 3.99
C LEU A 36 -2.91 -9.40 4.63
N VAL A 37 -1.80 -9.86 4.08
CA VAL A 37 -0.48 -9.40 4.52
C VAL A 37 -0.02 -8.22 3.68
N THR A 38 0.30 -7.07 4.29
CA THR A 38 1.04 -6.00 3.61
C THR A 38 2.35 -5.74 4.34
N ASP A 39 3.45 -5.96 3.62
CA ASP A 39 4.78 -6.01 4.21
C ASP A 39 5.81 -5.65 3.15
N HIS A 40 7.04 -5.42 3.57
CA HIS A 40 8.17 -5.16 2.70
C HIS A 40 9.44 -5.92 3.12
N HIS A 41 9.42 -6.61 4.27
CA HIS A 41 10.54 -7.44 4.70
C HIS A 41 10.83 -8.58 3.70
N LEU A 42 12.07 -9.10 3.75
CA LEU A 42 12.44 -10.25 2.95
C LEU A 42 11.61 -11.48 3.36
N PRO A 43 11.04 -12.22 2.39
CA PRO A 43 10.34 -13.46 2.70
C PRO A 43 11.33 -14.53 3.21
N GLY A 44 10.84 -15.39 4.12
CA GLY A 44 11.55 -16.63 4.48
C GLY A 44 11.30 -17.74 3.45
N ASP A 45 11.91 -18.92 3.69
CA ASP A 45 11.78 -20.10 2.82
C ASP A 45 10.32 -20.57 2.66
N THR A 46 9.52 -20.37 3.70
CA THR A 46 8.09 -20.68 3.74
C THR A 46 7.28 -19.44 4.02
N LEU A 47 6.25 -19.21 3.22
CA LEU A 47 5.29 -18.12 3.40
C LEU A 47 4.10 -18.57 4.27
N PRO A 48 3.47 -17.65 5.02
CA PRO A 48 2.21 -17.92 5.71
C PRO A 48 1.07 -18.17 4.71
N ASP A 49 0.09 -18.97 5.13
CA ASP A 49 -1.13 -19.25 4.38
C ASP A 49 -2.15 -18.09 4.49
N ALA A 50 -1.75 -16.92 3.97
CA ALA A 50 -2.59 -15.73 3.90
C ALA A 50 -3.45 -15.75 2.63
N ASP A 51 -4.65 -15.17 2.70
CA ASP A 51 -5.58 -15.09 1.56
C ASP A 51 -5.04 -14.16 0.45
N ALA A 52 -4.25 -13.16 0.83
CA ALA A 52 -3.54 -12.30 -0.11
C ALA A 52 -2.28 -11.72 0.54
N MET A 53 -1.29 -11.37 -0.29
CA MET A 53 -0.06 -10.72 0.16
C MET A 53 0.40 -9.64 -0.82
N VAL A 54 0.74 -8.47 -0.29
CA VAL A 54 1.36 -7.37 -1.02
C VAL A 54 2.73 -7.13 -0.40
N ASN A 55 3.77 -7.61 -1.07
CA ASN A 55 5.15 -7.36 -0.66
C ASN A 55 6.08 -7.31 -1.89
N PRO A 56 6.82 -6.20 -2.09
CA PRO A 56 7.71 -6.02 -3.24
C PRO A 56 8.84 -7.05 -3.27
N ASN A 57 9.23 -7.63 -2.13
CA ASN A 57 10.33 -8.58 -2.00
C ASN A 57 9.91 -10.05 -2.17
N LEU A 58 8.64 -10.33 -2.50
CA LEU A 58 8.24 -11.68 -2.94
C LEU A 58 9.00 -12.10 -4.19
N HIS A 59 9.43 -13.36 -4.24
CA HIS A 59 10.24 -13.91 -5.34
C HIS A 59 9.59 -13.76 -6.72
N ALA A 60 8.25 -13.86 -6.79
CA ALA A 60 7.49 -13.73 -8.04
C ALA A 60 7.07 -12.29 -8.36
N CYS A 61 7.43 -11.30 -7.53
CA CYS A 61 7.04 -9.92 -7.74
C CYS A 61 8.06 -9.21 -8.65
N ASP A 62 7.63 -8.67 -9.79
CA ASP A 62 8.50 -7.85 -10.66
C ASP A 62 8.49 -6.35 -10.31
N PHE A 63 7.89 -5.96 -9.19
CA PHE A 63 7.86 -4.55 -8.81
C PHE A 63 9.29 -4.01 -8.66
N PRO A 64 9.64 -2.91 -9.36
CA PRO A 64 11.03 -2.51 -9.55
C PRO A 64 11.69 -1.96 -8.28
N SER A 65 10.92 -1.32 -7.40
CA SER A 65 11.45 -0.78 -6.15
C SER A 65 11.34 -1.84 -5.04
N LYS A 66 12.43 -2.58 -4.85
CA LYS A 66 12.57 -3.56 -3.74
C LYS A 66 12.82 -2.90 -2.38
N ALA A 67 13.10 -1.60 -2.39
CA ALA A 67 13.35 -0.80 -1.20
C ALA A 67 12.10 -0.09 -0.66
N LEU A 68 10.90 -0.35 -1.21
CA LEU A 68 9.68 0.29 -0.71
C LEU A 68 9.46 -0.08 0.77
N CYS A 69 9.20 0.90 1.63
CA CYS A 69 8.89 0.70 3.06
C CYS A 69 7.43 0.25 3.27
N GLY A 70 7.08 -0.24 4.47
CA GLY A 70 5.72 -0.67 4.78
C GLY A 70 4.64 0.41 4.55
N VAL A 71 4.93 1.67 4.90
CA VAL A 71 3.99 2.78 4.62
C VAL A 71 3.82 3.01 3.12
N GLY A 72 4.87 2.82 2.33
CA GLY A 72 4.82 2.87 0.88
C GLY A 72 3.93 1.76 0.32
N VAL A 73 4.08 0.54 0.82
CA VAL A 73 3.23 -0.61 0.42
C VAL A 73 1.75 -0.31 0.71
N ALA A 74 1.42 0.15 1.92
CA ALA A 74 0.06 0.55 2.29
C ALA A 74 -0.47 1.67 1.38
N PHE A 75 0.37 2.65 1.05
CA PHE A 75 0.01 3.76 0.15
C PHE A 75 -0.32 3.28 -1.27
N TYR A 76 0.49 2.40 -1.85
CA TYR A 76 0.19 1.81 -3.17
C TYR A 76 -1.07 0.95 -3.13
N LEU A 77 -1.33 0.22 -2.05
CA LEU A 77 -2.57 -0.53 -1.89
C LEU A 77 -3.79 0.42 -1.86
N MET A 78 -3.72 1.54 -1.13
CA MET A 78 -4.78 2.55 -1.13
C MET A 78 -4.99 3.16 -2.52
N LEU A 79 -3.92 3.45 -3.26
CA LEU A 79 -4.01 3.94 -4.64
C LEU A 79 -4.72 2.93 -5.55
N ALA A 80 -4.36 1.65 -5.46
CA ALA A 80 -4.97 0.58 -6.24
C ALA A 80 -6.46 0.39 -5.88
N LEU A 81 -6.79 0.37 -4.58
CA LEU A 81 -8.17 0.26 -4.10
C LEU A 81 -9.01 1.44 -4.60
N ARG A 82 -8.53 2.68 -4.42
CA ARG A 82 -9.20 3.89 -4.90
C ARG A 82 -9.43 3.82 -6.42
N ALA A 83 -8.43 3.41 -7.20
CA ALA A 83 -8.56 3.29 -8.64
C ALA A 83 -9.63 2.25 -9.03
N THR A 84 -9.67 1.12 -8.33
CA THR A 84 -10.65 0.04 -8.53
C THR A 84 -12.07 0.54 -8.25
N LEU A 85 -12.28 1.17 -7.08
CA LEU A 85 -13.59 1.71 -6.69
C LEU A 85 -14.07 2.83 -7.61
N ARG A 86 -13.15 3.64 -8.16
CA ARG A 86 -13.48 4.63 -9.19
C ARG A 86 -13.95 3.95 -10.48
N GLN A 87 -13.22 2.92 -10.94
CA GLN A 87 -13.55 2.21 -12.18
C GLN A 87 -14.90 1.51 -12.10
N SER A 88 -15.27 0.99 -10.92
CA SER A 88 -16.58 0.38 -10.67
C SER A 88 -17.67 1.39 -10.35
N ASN A 89 -17.43 2.70 -10.51
CA ASN A 89 -18.37 3.78 -10.18
C ASN A 89 -18.87 3.78 -8.72
N TRP A 90 -18.19 3.06 -7.83
CA TRP A 90 -18.66 2.79 -6.47
C TRP A 90 -18.82 4.07 -5.65
N PHE A 91 -17.87 5.01 -5.75
CA PHE A 91 -17.95 6.30 -5.04
C PHE A 91 -19.21 7.08 -5.39
N ALA A 92 -19.59 7.12 -6.67
CA ALA A 92 -20.79 7.83 -7.12
C ALA A 92 -22.06 7.13 -6.62
N GLU A 93 -22.12 5.80 -6.68
CA GLU A 93 -23.25 5.00 -6.19
C GLU A 93 -23.47 5.15 -4.68
N GLN A 94 -22.39 5.25 -3.91
CA GLN A 94 -22.45 5.47 -2.46
C GLN A 94 -22.63 6.95 -2.08
N GLY A 95 -22.57 7.88 -3.03
CA GLY A 95 -22.59 9.32 -2.75
C GLY A 95 -21.39 9.81 -1.93
N ILE A 96 -20.26 9.12 -2.02
CA ILE A 96 -19.02 9.42 -1.28
C ILE A 96 -18.05 10.14 -2.21
N SER A 97 -17.48 11.26 -1.76
CA SER A 97 -16.42 11.93 -2.52
C SER A 97 -15.17 11.05 -2.56
N GLU A 98 -14.56 10.96 -3.74
CA GLU A 98 -13.31 10.23 -3.88
C GLU A 98 -12.19 10.86 -3.04
N PRO A 99 -11.46 10.07 -2.22
CA PRO A 99 -10.41 10.61 -1.35
C PRO A 99 -9.19 11.09 -2.12
N ASN A 100 -8.61 12.22 -1.69
CA ASN A 100 -7.35 12.74 -2.21
C ASN A 100 -6.16 12.17 -1.43
N LEU A 101 -5.61 11.05 -1.91
CA LEU A 101 -4.50 10.39 -1.23
C LEU A 101 -3.17 11.19 -1.22
N ALA A 102 -3.05 12.28 -1.98
CA ALA A 102 -1.87 13.16 -1.89
C ALA A 102 -1.68 13.73 -0.48
N GLU A 103 -2.77 13.91 0.26
CA GLU A 103 -2.76 14.39 1.65
C GLU A 103 -2.05 13.45 2.64
N LEU A 104 -1.69 12.23 2.22
CA LEU A 104 -0.96 11.25 3.02
C LEU A 104 0.53 11.16 2.66
N LEU A 105 1.00 11.95 1.68
CA LEU A 105 2.39 11.88 1.21
C LEU A 105 3.40 12.25 2.29
N ASP A 106 3.02 13.09 3.25
CA ASP A 106 3.83 13.42 4.42
C ASP A 106 4.09 12.20 5.32
N LEU A 107 3.06 11.39 5.59
CA LEU A 107 3.18 10.13 6.33
C LEU A 107 4.02 9.11 5.55
N VAL A 108 3.84 9.05 4.23
CA VAL A 108 4.66 8.19 3.36
C VAL A 108 6.12 8.60 3.43
N ALA A 109 6.43 9.89 3.31
CA ALA A 109 7.79 10.38 3.37
C ALA A 109 8.41 10.17 4.76
N LEU A 110 7.67 10.45 5.83
CA LEU A 110 8.10 10.23 7.20
C LEU A 110 8.45 8.76 7.43
N GLY A 111 7.55 7.84 7.08
CA GLY A 111 7.81 6.41 7.26
C GLY A 111 8.96 5.91 6.38
N THR A 112 9.07 6.39 5.13
CA THR A 112 10.20 6.04 4.25
C THR A 112 11.54 6.45 4.84
N VAL A 113 11.64 7.66 5.41
CA VAL A 113 12.87 8.13 6.04
C VAL A 113 13.14 7.42 7.37
N ALA A 114 12.10 7.19 8.17
CA ALA A 114 12.20 6.54 9.48
C ALA A 114 12.64 5.08 9.38
N ASP A 115 12.23 4.40 8.31
CA ASP A 115 12.56 2.99 8.04
C ASP A 115 13.95 2.81 7.40
N VAL A 116 14.64 3.93 7.12
CA VAL A 116 16.04 3.97 6.61
C VAL A 116 16.23 3.10 5.35
N VAL A 117 15.18 2.94 4.56
CA VAL A 117 15.25 2.24 3.28
C VAL A 117 15.99 3.07 2.24
N ALA A 118 16.56 2.39 1.23
CA ALA A 118 17.26 3.09 0.16
C ALA A 118 16.32 4.07 -0.57
N LEU A 119 16.77 5.30 -0.78
CA LEU A 119 16.09 6.29 -1.62
C LEU A 119 16.35 6.00 -3.09
N ASP A 120 15.85 4.84 -3.54
CA ASP A 120 15.83 4.47 -4.95
C ASP A 120 14.93 5.42 -5.76
N GLY A 121 14.85 5.19 -7.07
CA GLY A 121 14.07 6.06 -7.96
C GLY A 121 12.63 6.27 -7.49
N ASN A 122 11.99 5.25 -6.91
CA ASN A 122 10.59 5.32 -6.47
C ASN A 122 10.46 6.08 -5.16
N ASN A 123 11.22 5.68 -4.14
CA ASN A 123 11.19 6.30 -2.82
C ASN A 123 11.61 7.78 -2.88
N ARG A 124 12.59 8.12 -3.73
CA ARG A 124 13.00 9.50 -3.95
C ARG A 124 11.86 10.36 -4.50
N ILE A 125 11.04 9.83 -5.41
CA ILE A 125 9.92 10.60 -5.96
C ILE A 125 8.87 10.85 -4.88
N LEU A 126 8.49 9.82 -4.11
CA LEU A 126 7.49 9.95 -3.04
C LEU A 126 7.92 10.96 -1.98
N VAL A 127 9.17 10.85 -1.49
CA VAL A 127 9.73 11.78 -0.49
C VAL A 127 9.84 13.20 -1.06
N HIS A 128 10.32 13.35 -2.31
CA HIS A 128 10.44 14.65 -2.94
C HIS A 128 9.08 15.35 -3.13
N GLN A 129 8.05 14.59 -3.53
CA GLN A 129 6.69 15.12 -3.69
C GLN A 129 6.15 15.63 -2.35
N ALA A 130 6.29 14.85 -1.28
CA ALA A 130 5.91 15.28 0.06
C ALA A 130 6.62 16.59 0.45
N CYS A 131 7.95 16.67 0.31
CA CYS A 131 8.70 17.89 0.64
C CYS A 131 8.34 19.10 -0.23
N SER A 132 7.94 18.89 -1.49
CA SER A 132 7.51 19.97 -2.38
C SER A 132 6.17 20.56 -1.97
N GLU A 133 5.29 19.76 -1.35
CA GLU A 133 4.04 20.24 -0.75
C GLU A 133 4.26 20.99 0.57
N PHE A 134 5.37 20.74 1.28
CA PHE A 134 5.78 21.45 2.50
C PHE A 134 6.44 22.82 2.26
N ALA A 135 6.79 23.19 1.02
CA ALA A 135 7.41 24.49 0.75
C ALA A 135 6.49 25.64 1.20
N PRO A 136 6.99 26.65 1.93
CA PRO A 136 6.15 27.71 2.49
C PRO A 136 5.35 28.40 1.38
N VAL A 137 4.05 28.52 1.64
CA VAL A 137 3.04 29.08 0.73
C VAL A 137 3.32 30.55 0.46
N ASN A 138 4.11 30.83 -0.57
CA ASN A 138 4.22 32.16 -1.17
C ASN A 138 4.42 32.05 -2.69
N ALA A 139 3.51 31.35 -3.35
CA ALA A 139 3.25 31.52 -4.78
C ALA A 139 1.86 30.97 -5.08
N ALA A 140 1.11 31.70 -5.90
CA ALA A 140 -0.29 31.47 -6.23
C ALA A 140 -0.62 30.00 -6.53
N ARG A 141 -1.73 29.53 -5.96
CA ARG A 141 -2.34 28.22 -6.25
C ARG A 141 -2.75 28.15 -7.72
N GLY A 142 -1.85 27.62 -8.55
CA GLY A 142 -2.08 27.29 -9.96
C GLY A 142 -2.06 25.77 -10.14
N SER A 143 -2.97 25.25 -10.97
CA SER A 143 -3.18 23.81 -11.16
C SER A 143 -1.90 23.08 -11.54
N VAL A 144 -1.48 22.11 -10.74
CA VAL A 144 -0.43 21.16 -11.15
C VAL A 144 -1.10 20.06 -11.99
N ARG A 145 -0.74 20.04 -13.28
CA ARG A 145 -1.24 19.10 -14.29
C ARG A 145 -0.79 17.67 -13.97
N TRP A 146 -1.75 16.82 -13.60
CA TRP A 146 -1.61 15.36 -13.49
C TRP A 146 -1.53 14.68 -14.86
N TRP A 147 -0.44 14.89 -15.59
CA TRP A 147 -0.17 14.15 -16.83
C TRP A 147 1.26 13.62 -16.78
N LYS A 148 1.44 12.41 -16.20
CA LYS A 148 2.48 11.39 -16.52
C LYS A 148 2.67 10.33 -15.41
N TRP A 149 1.60 9.69 -14.93
CA TRP A 149 1.70 8.47 -14.11
C TRP A 149 1.04 7.23 -14.73
N ARG A 150 0.58 7.32 -15.99
CA ARG A 150 -0.07 6.20 -16.71
C ARG A 150 0.87 5.02 -17.06
N THR A 151 2.15 5.06 -16.69
CA THR A 151 3.16 4.08 -17.14
C THR A 151 3.88 3.34 -16.00
N ALA A 152 3.53 3.57 -14.73
CA ALA A 152 4.17 2.88 -13.60
C ALA A 152 3.55 1.51 -13.26
N ILE A 153 2.46 1.13 -13.95
CA ILE A 153 1.81 -0.18 -13.81
C ILE A 153 1.73 -0.78 -15.22
N ARG A 154 2.34 -1.94 -15.43
CA ARG A 154 2.28 -2.64 -16.72
C ARG A 154 0.82 -3.07 -17.00
N PRO A 155 0.24 -2.74 -18.17
CA PRO A 155 -1.10 -3.21 -18.55
C PRO A 155 -1.26 -4.74 -18.54
N SER A 156 -0.16 -5.49 -18.65
CA SER A 156 -0.17 -6.96 -18.67
C SER A 156 -0.51 -7.62 -17.33
N TRP A 157 -0.66 -6.85 -16.25
CA TRP A 157 -1.09 -7.32 -14.93
C TRP A 157 -2.62 -7.32 -14.79
N TRP A 158 -3.34 -7.10 -15.90
CA TRP A 158 -4.80 -7.09 -15.97
C TRP A 158 -5.43 -8.20 -16.85
N PRO A 159 -5.13 -9.52 -16.70
CA PRO A 159 -6.03 -10.51 -17.26
C PRO A 159 -7.08 -10.93 -16.21
N ALA A 160 -8.33 -10.62 -16.55
CA ALA A 160 -9.56 -11.28 -16.14
C ALA A 160 -10.02 -11.16 -14.68
N ILE A 161 -10.61 -10.00 -14.35
CA ILE A 161 -11.96 -9.89 -13.77
C ILE A 161 -12.65 -8.68 -14.41
#